data_AF-A0A967LC17-F1
#
_entry.id   AF-A0A967LC17-F1
#
_cell.length_a   1.000
_cell.length_b   1.000
_cell.length_c   1.000
_cell.angle_alpha   90.00
_cell.angle_beta   90.00
_cell.angle_gamma   90.00
#
_symmetry.space_group_name_H-M   'P 1'
#
loop_
_entity.id
_entity.type
_entity.pdbx_description
1 polymer ?
#
loop_
_entity_poly.entity_id
_entity_poly.type
_entity_poly.pdbx_seq_one_letter_code
_entity_poly.pdbx_strand_id
1 'polypeptide(L)'
;MRNRGTQAMKQPTSRWRDWLAEHGPRLLLFSRQQSRRQEDAEDILQEALVKLARKVDEGTFVGGEEAWLPFLYTQIRREAIDLGRRNDRR
;
A
#
# COMPACT_ATOMS: atom_id res chain seq x y z
N MET A 1 -34.13 -14.48 29.49
CA MET A 1 -33.64 -14.08 28.16
C MET A 1 -32.94 -12.73 28.31
N ARG A 2 -31.61 -12.66 28.16
CA ARG A 2 -30.85 -11.41 28.22
C ARG A 2 -30.13 -11.23 26.89
N ASN A 3 -30.54 -10.19 26.18
CA ASN A 3 -30.11 -9.84 24.83
C ASN A 3 -28.62 -9.42 24.89
N ARG A 4 -27.72 -10.26 24.38
CA ARG A 4 -26.30 -9.91 24.26
C ARG A 4 -26.18 -8.88 23.15
N GLY A 5 -25.92 -7.64 23.55
CA GLY A 5 -25.68 -6.52 22.65
C GLY A 5 -24.69 -6.89 21.57
N THR A 6 -25.13 -6.72 20.34
CA THR A 6 -24.36 -6.82 19.11
C THR A 6 -23.13 -5.92 19.22
N GLN A 7 -21.96 -6.50 19.49
CA GLN A 7 -20.69 -5.80 19.27
C GLN A 7 -20.58 -5.53 17.77
N ALA A 8 -20.85 -4.29 17.38
CA ALA A 8 -20.68 -3.82 16.02
C ALA A 8 -19.22 -4.04 15.59
N MET A 9 -19.01 -4.96 14.65
CA MET A 9 -17.74 -5.23 13.99
C MET A 9 -17.30 -3.99 13.20
N LYS A 10 -16.56 -3.09 13.84
CA LYS A 10 -16.02 -1.86 13.25
C LYS A 10 -14.51 -1.96 12.98
N GLN A 11 -14.00 -3.14 12.62
CA GLN A 11 -12.57 -3.47 12.72
C GLN A 11 -11.75 -3.76 11.43
N PRO A 12 -12.17 -3.46 10.18
CA PRO A 12 -11.24 -3.53 9.04
C PRO A 12 -10.41 -2.24 8.86
N THR A 13 -11.03 -1.07 9.00
CA THR A 13 -10.41 0.21 8.64
C THR A 13 -9.41 0.71 9.69
N SER A 14 -9.62 0.39 10.96
CA SER A 14 -8.67 0.66 12.05
C SER A 14 -7.35 -0.07 11.80
N ARG A 15 -7.41 -1.35 11.47
CA ARG A 15 -6.22 -2.21 11.30
C ARG A 15 -5.35 -1.81 10.11
N TRP A 16 -5.95 -1.53 8.95
CA TRP A 16 -5.22 -1.01 7.79
C TRP A 16 -4.54 0.34 8.09
N ARG A 17 -5.26 1.24 8.79
CA ARG A 17 -4.73 2.56 9.14
C ARG A 17 -3.56 2.46 10.10
N ASP A 18 -3.65 1.60 11.11
CA ASP A 18 -2.58 1.38 12.08
C ASP A 18 -1.35 0.76 11.40
N TRP A 19 -1.57 -0.23 10.53
CA TRP A 19 -0.52 -0.84 9.71
C TRP A 19 0.20 0.18 8.82
N LEU A 20 -0.56 1.06 8.16
CA LEU A 20 0.00 2.10 7.30
C LEU A 20 0.71 3.19 8.10
N ALA A 21 0.23 3.51 9.31
CA ALA A 21 0.93 4.43 10.20
C ALA A 21 2.30 3.88 10.64
N GLU A 22 2.39 2.56 10.88
CA GLU A 22 3.64 1.89 11.24
C GLU A 22 4.63 1.80 10.07
N HIS A 23 4.18 1.36 8.90
CA HIS A 23 5.09 1.04 7.79
C HIS A 23 5.21 2.14 6.73
N GLY A 24 4.22 3.02 6.62
CA GLY A 24 4.14 4.09 5.63
C GLY A 24 5.38 4.98 5.57
N PRO A 25 5.93 5.48 6.70
CA PRO A 25 7.14 6.31 6.67
C PRO A 25 8.34 5.63 6.02
N ARG A 26 8.54 4.32 6.25
CA ARG A 26 9.64 3.56 5.65
C ARG A 26 9.41 3.30 4.17
N LEU A 27 8.16 3.00 3.78
CA LEU A 27 7.80 2.83 2.38
C LEU A 27 7.95 4.13 1.58
N LEU A 28 7.62 5.27 2.19
CA LEU A 28 7.85 6.59 1.59
C LEU A 28 9.33 6.87 1.43
N LEU A 29 10.14 6.65 2.48
CA LEU A 29 11.60 6.79 2.40
C LEU A 29 12.19 5.92 1.28
N PHE A 30 11.74 4.68 1.17
CA PHE A 30 12.16 3.79 0.10
C PHE A 30 11.76 4.33 -1.28
N SER A 31 10.53 4.83 -1.43
CA SER A 31 10.04 5.43 -2.68
C SER A 31 10.83 6.68 -3.08
N ARG A 32 11.27 7.50 -2.10
CA ARG A 32 12.17 8.65 -2.33
C ARG A 32 13.52 8.21 -2.88
N GLN A 33 14.05 7.07 -2.44
CA GLN A 33 15.30 6.51 -2.99
C GLN A 33 15.14 6.00 -4.42
N GLN A 34 13.92 5.72 -4.89
CA GLN A 34 13.64 5.26 -6.26
C GLN A 34 13.33 6.40 -7.25
N SER A 35 13.25 7.65 -6.80
CA SER A 35 12.75 8.78 -7.60
C SER A 35 13.61 10.03 -7.44
N ARG A 36 13.52 10.95 -8.41
CA ARG A 36 14.32 12.20 -8.41
C ARG A 36 13.60 13.35 -7.70
N ARG A 37 12.27 13.35 -7.69
CA ARG A 37 11.43 14.39 -7.08
C ARG A 37 10.60 13.86 -5.92
N GLN A 38 10.05 14.75 -5.10
CA GLN A 38 9.20 14.36 -3.99
C GLN A 38 7.86 13.87 -4.46
N GLU A 39 7.26 14.64 -5.34
CA GLU A 39 5.98 14.36 -5.95
C GLU A 39 5.97 12.95 -6.58
N ASP A 40 7.02 12.64 -7.37
CA ASP A 40 7.20 11.32 -7.98
C ASP A 40 7.20 10.18 -6.95
N ALA A 41 7.81 10.38 -5.77
CA ALA A 41 7.88 9.36 -4.72
C ALA A 41 6.54 9.11 -4.04
N GLU A 42 5.80 10.20 -3.77
CA GLU A 42 4.48 10.14 -3.17
C GLU A 42 3.49 9.45 -4.12
N ASP A 43 3.55 9.78 -5.41
CA ASP A 43 2.74 9.14 -6.45
C ASP A 43 3.05 7.64 -6.59
N ILE A 44 4.33 7.27 -6.62
CA ILE A 44 4.77 5.86 -6.66
C ILE A 44 4.21 5.08 -5.47
N LEU A 45 4.31 5.64 -4.26
CA LEU A 45 3.79 4.99 -3.05
C LEU A 45 2.27 4.85 -3.11
N GLN A 46 1.56 5.90 -3.51
CA GLN A 46 0.10 5.88 -3.64
C GLN A 46 -0.36 4.83 -4.64
N GLU A 47 0.26 4.74 -5.82
CA GLU A 47 -0.09 3.73 -6.83
C GLU A 47 0.14 2.31 -6.32
N ALA A 48 1.26 2.06 -5.63
CA ALA A 48 1.53 0.77 -5.00
C ALA A 48 0.49 0.39 -3.94
N LEU A 49 0.09 1.34 -3.09
CA LEU A 49 -0.96 1.16 -2.07
C LEU A 49 -2.32 0.88 -2.69
N VAL A 50 -2.72 1.62 -3.73
CA VAL A 50 -3.97 1.39 -4.46
C VAL A 50 -4.00 0.00 -5.10
N LYS A 51 -2.89 -0.46 -5.68
CA LYS A 51 -2.78 -1.81 -6.25
C LYS A 51 -2.93 -2.90 -5.19
N LEU A 52 -2.36 -2.70 -4.00
CA LEU A 52 -2.57 -3.62 -2.88
C LEU A 52 -4.04 -3.62 -2.43
N ALA A 53 -4.61 -2.43 -2.19
CA ALA A 53 -5.97 -2.27 -1.71
C ALA A 53 -6.99 -2.92 -2.65
N ARG A 54 -6.85 -2.72 -3.96
CA ARG A 54 -7.70 -3.39 -4.97
C ARG A 54 -7.59 -4.91 -4.90
N LYS A 55 -6.38 -5.46 -4.81
CA LYS A 55 -6.19 -6.92 -4.70
C LYS A 55 -6.81 -7.50 -3.44
N VAL A 56 -6.72 -6.78 -2.32
CA VAL A 56 -7.32 -7.20 -1.05
C VAL A 56 -8.84 -7.13 -1.13
N ASP A 57 -9.39 -6.03 -1.67
CA ASP A 57 -10.84 -5.82 -1.84
C ASP A 57 -11.47 -6.85 -2.79
N GLU A 58 -10.80 -7.15 -3.90
CA GLU A 58 -11.20 -8.17 -4.87
C GLU A 58 -11.01 -9.61 -4.36
N GLY A 59 -10.35 -9.81 -3.21
CA GLY A 59 -10.01 -11.14 -2.70
C GLY A 59 -8.98 -11.89 -3.55
N THR A 60 -8.23 -11.20 -4.41
CA THR A 60 -7.22 -11.78 -5.31
C THR A 60 -5.80 -11.73 -4.75
N PHE A 61 -5.61 -11.09 -3.60
CA PHE A 61 -4.33 -11.06 -2.91
C PHE A 61 -4.00 -12.41 -2.26
N VAL A 62 -2.78 -12.91 -2.48
CA VAL A 62 -2.30 -14.18 -1.92
C VAL A 62 -1.20 -13.90 -0.89
N GLY A 63 -1.28 -14.57 0.26
CA GLY A 63 -0.27 -14.47 1.33
C GLY A 63 -0.65 -13.55 2.49
N GLY A 64 -1.93 -13.21 2.66
CA GLY A 64 -2.43 -12.53 3.86
C GLY A 64 -1.83 -11.14 4.09
N GLU A 65 -1.94 -10.66 5.33
CA GLU A 65 -1.41 -9.34 5.71
C GLU A 65 0.12 -9.34 5.85
N GLU A 66 0.68 -10.48 6.23
CA GLU A 66 2.12 -10.72 6.37
C GLU A 66 2.89 -10.48 5.06
N ALA A 67 2.23 -10.65 3.91
CA ALA A 67 2.83 -10.40 2.60
C ALA A 67 2.61 -8.97 2.06
N TRP A 68 1.87 -8.10 2.76
CA TRP A 68 1.64 -6.72 2.29
C TRP A 68 2.93 -5.93 2.16
N LEU A 69 3.80 -5.97 3.17
CA LEU A 69 5.05 -5.24 3.18
C LEU A 69 5.99 -5.65 2.03
N PRO A 70 6.34 -6.94 1.84
CA PRO A 70 7.17 -7.35 0.71
C PRO A 70 6.51 -7.11 -0.65
N PHE A 71 5.18 -7.21 -0.75
CA PHE A 71 4.46 -6.83 -1.97
C PHE A 71 4.66 -5.34 -2.29
N LEU A 72 4.51 -4.45 -1.32
CA LEU A 72 4.65 -3.00 -1.53
C LEU A 72 6.08 -2.61 -1.91
N TYR A 73 7.11 -3.19 -1.29
CA TYR A 73 8.50 -2.96 -1.74
C TYR A 73 8.72 -3.35 -3.19
N THR A 74 8.17 -4.50 -3.59
CA THR A 74 8.25 -4.98 -4.98
C THR A 74 7.51 -4.03 -5.92
N GLN A 75 6.33 -3.58 -5.52
CA GLN A 75 5.49 -2.75 -6.37
C GLN A 75 6.04 -1.33 -6.52
N ILE A 76 6.56 -0.73 -5.46
CA ILE A 76 7.25 0.57 -5.50
C ILE A 76 8.41 0.54 -6.52
N ARG A 77 9.22 -0.53 -6.53
CA ARG A 77 10.30 -0.67 -7.53
C ARG A 77 9.76 -0.73 -8.96
N ARG A 78 8.65 -1.43 -9.19
CA ARG A 78 8.04 -1.57 -10.52
C ARG A 78 7.47 -0.23 -11.01
N GLU A 79 6.74 0.49 -10.17
CA GLU A 79 6.22 1.81 -10.52
C GLU A 79 7.34 2.80 -10.85
N ALA A 80 8.44 2.80 -10.08
CA ALA A 80 9.59 3.66 -10.34
C ALA A 80 10.24 3.37 -11.70
N ILE A 81 10.41 2.09 -12.06
CA ILE A 81 10.93 1.68 -13.37
C ILE A 81 9.99 2.13 -14.49
N ASP A 82 8.68 1.94 -14.30
CA ASP A 82 7.68 2.30 -15.30
C ASP A 82 7.54 3.83 -15.46
N LEU A 83 7.76 4.60 -14.40
CA LEU A 83 7.88 6.06 -14.47
C LEU A 83 9.12 6.48 -15.26
N GLY A 84 10.29 5.87 -14.97
CA GLY A 84 11.53 6.12 -15.72
C GLY A 84 11.34 5.86 -17.22
N ARG A 85 10.78 4.71 -17.58
CA ARG A 85 10.46 4.35 -18.97
C ARG A 85 9.48 5.32 -19.64
N ARG A 86 8.52 5.88 -18.90
CA ARG A 86 7.57 6.87 -19.43
C ARG A 86 8.26 8.20 -19.71
N ASN A 87 9.15 8.63 -18.84
CA ASN A 87 9.92 9.85 -19.01
C ASN A 87 10.92 9.76 -20.16
N ASP A 88 11.57 8.61 -20.36
CA ASP A 88 12.54 8.42 -21.46
C ASP A 88 11.87 8.37 -22.85
N ARG A 89 10.57 8.04 -22.91
CA ARG A 89 9.80 7.99 -24.17
C ARG A 89 9.18 9.33 -24.57
N ARG A 90 9.28 10.36 -23.73
CA ARG A 90 8.64 11.66 -23.92
C ARG A 90 9.68 12.72 -24.32
#